data_AF-A0A954FJI0-F1
#
_entry.id   AF-A0A954FJI0-F1
#
_cell.length_a   1.000
_cell.length_b   1.000
_cell.length_c   1.000
_cell.angle_alpha   90.00
_cell.angle_beta   90.00
_cell.angle_gamma   90.00
#
_symmetry.space_group_name_H-M   'P 1'
#
loop_
_entity.id
_entity.type
_entity.pdbx_description
1 polymer ?
#
loop_
_entity_poly.entity_id
_entity_poly.type
_entity_poly.pdbx_seq_one_letter_code
_entity_poly.pdbx_strand_id
1 'polypeptide(L)'
;LNTSTPNVSTDALTFRLLQLNCYACHDRNQLGGVGRFRKPYFETLGHVDIGDEGRLPPTLTGAGDKLTASWIDSVLAGKGRVRPFMSIRMPVFPAEATKRLSAMFENADTSQIKSQDSDRQSAAIAPKTLVEAGRRLMDTGCVQCHAFKGEALPGTIGVDLEGVTQRIRRSWLRKFLKDPGALKARTRMPTFFPNGQSQNPDVLSGDVELQIAAMDAYLSELSHQPLPEKIQQARDQNYELKPTDHPIVLRTFMPVAGMHAIAVGFPQSVHFAFDAEHIAVSQAWRGRFLDAEGTWFIRFAPPAEPLGDQRITFPPGICIAVLTDMTMPWPNDAEDANAEFSGYRLDKNRVPEFLYSVHGVSVTDRTEPDGKRGLKRTIRFRVAADTDAPEMFWFRAHMGTELIRTSPRSFVNEAGLTVTLDQPETRGDTRSVAGITEWLVPIVLSGETVVRVQYTWK
;
A
#
# COMPACT_ATOMS: atom_id res chain seq x y z
N LEU A 1 33.50 -0.18 45.27
CA LEU A 1 32.10 -0.63 45.10
C LEU A 1 31.21 0.40 45.77
N ASN A 2 30.73 1.39 45.00
CA ASN A 2 29.78 2.38 45.51
C ASN A 2 28.40 1.70 45.59
N THR A 3 27.98 1.33 46.78
CA THR A 3 26.65 0.79 47.06
C THR A 3 25.64 1.93 47.06
N SER A 4 25.12 2.26 45.89
CA SER A 4 23.90 3.06 45.77
C SER A 4 22.74 2.27 46.41
N THR A 5 22.10 2.86 47.41
CA THR A 5 20.88 2.33 48.05
C THR A 5 19.84 1.94 46.98
N PRO A 6 19.23 0.75 47.06
CA PRO A 6 18.20 0.33 46.10
C PRO A 6 17.04 1.32 46.11
N ASN A 7 16.74 1.91 44.95
CA ASN A 7 15.58 2.76 44.80
C ASN A 7 14.34 1.87 44.71
N VAL A 8 13.58 1.77 45.80
CA VAL A 8 12.42 0.88 45.97
C VAL A 8 11.43 0.95 44.79
N SER A 9 11.28 2.11 44.15
CA SER A 9 10.42 2.28 42.96
C SER A 9 10.95 1.55 41.73
N THR A 10 12.27 1.53 41.54
CA THR A 10 12.95 0.90 40.39
C THR A 10 12.94 -0.62 40.51
N ASP A 11 13.12 -1.15 41.71
CA ASP A 11 13.07 -2.59 41.97
C ASP A 11 11.66 -3.14 41.80
N ALA A 12 10.64 -2.41 42.27
CA ALA A 12 9.23 -2.79 42.08
C ALA A 12 8.84 -2.85 40.60
N LEU A 13 9.25 -1.86 39.79
CA LEU A 13 9.01 -1.87 38.34
C LEU A 13 9.73 -3.05 37.68
N THR A 14 10.99 -3.28 38.03
CA THR A 14 11.77 -4.40 37.48
C THR A 14 11.10 -5.74 37.75
N PHE A 15 10.66 -5.97 38.99
CA PHE A 15 9.93 -7.19 39.37
C PHE A 15 8.63 -7.33 38.59
N ARG A 16 7.87 -6.24 38.40
CA ARG A 16 6.61 -6.29 37.66
C ARG A 16 6.81 -6.61 36.17
N LEU A 17 7.83 -6.03 35.54
CA LEU A 17 8.19 -6.31 34.14
C LEU A 17 8.64 -7.77 33.95
N LEU A 18 9.31 -8.36 34.96
CA LEU A 18 9.65 -9.80 34.97
C LEU A 18 8.39 -10.67 35.05
N GLN A 19 7.46 -10.38 35.97
CA GLN A 19 6.20 -11.14 36.11
C GLN A 19 5.36 -11.15 34.83
N LEU A 20 5.39 -10.07 34.07
CA LEU A 20 4.64 -9.92 32.81
C LEU A 20 5.48 -10.32 31.58
N ASN A 21 6.67 -10.87 31.80
CA ASN A 21 7.59 -11.33 30.75
C ASN A 21 7.95 -10.25 29.71
N CYS A 22 7.95 -8.97 30.09
CA CYS A 22 8.26 -7.86 29.17
C CYS A 22 9.69 -7.97 28.62
N TYR A 23 10.61 -8.49 29.43
CA TYR A 23 12.02 -8.67 29.10
C TYR A 23 12.30 -9.70 28.01
N ALA A 24 11.32 -10.54 27.65
CA ALA A 24 11.46 -11.45 26.52
C ALA A 24 11.60 -10.71 25.18
N CYS A 25 11.06 -9.49 25.10
CA CYS A 25 11.05 -8.65 23.90
C CYS A 25 11.77 -7.32 24.11
N HIS A 26 11.51 -6.67 25.23
CA HIS A 26 12.01 -5.33 25.52
C HIS A 26 13.28 -5.37 26.37
N ASP A 27 14.20 -4.47 26.06
CA ASP A 27 15.32 -4.13 26.92
C ASP A 27 14.93 -3.02 27.91
N ARG A 28 15.45 -3.05 29.14
CA ARG A 28 15.49 -1.89 30.05
C ARG A 28 16.81 -1.91 30.82
N ASN A 29 17.58 -0.83 30.77
CA ASN A 29 18.86 -0.71 31.44
C ASN A 29 19.81 -1.91 31.15
N GLN A 30 19.84 -2.37 29.90
CA GLN A 30 20.62 -3.53 29.44
C GLN A 30 20.11 -4.89 29.93
N LEU A 31 18.95 -4.94 30.60
CA LEU A 31 18.27 -6.16 30.99
C LEU A 31 17.21 -6.54 29.95
N GLY A 32 17.29 -7.78 29.44
CA GLY A 32 16.31 -8.35 28.51
C GLY A 32 16.61 -8.06 27.03
N GLY A 33 15.55 -7.92 26.24
CA GLY A 33 15.62 -7.67 24.81
C GLY A 33 15.58 -8.93 23.94
N VAL A 34 15.37 -8.72 22.64
CA VAL A 34 15.30 -9.80 21.66
C VAL A 34 16.70 -10.40 21.43
N GLY A 35 16.86 -11.67 21.79
CA GLY A 35 18.09 -12.43 21.55
C GLY A 35 18.41 -12.59 20.06
N ARG A 36 19.69 -12.78 19.73
CA ARG A 36 20.21 -12.84 18.34
C ARG A 36 19.42 -13.74 17.39
N PHE A 37 18.99 -14.91 17.86
CA PHE A 37 18.27 -15.90 17.06
C PHE A 37 16.79 -15.55 16.85
N ARG A 38 16.23 -14.65 17.66
CA ARG A 38 14.84 -14.22 17.55
C ARG A 38 14.67 -12.94 16.73
N LYS A 39 15.74 -12.16 16.57
CA LYS A 39 15.72 -10.93 15.77
C LYS A 39 15.18 -11.11 14.35
N PRO A 40 15.50 -12.18 13.60
CA PRO A 40 14.98 -12.35 12.24
C PRO A 40 13.44 -12.39 12.16
N TYR A 41 12.74 -12.88 13.19
CA TYR A 41 11.28 -12.95 13.21
C TYR A 41 10.57 -11.60 13.42
N PHE A 42 11.32 -10.53 13.72
CA PHE A 42 10.77 -9.17 13.82
C PHE A 42 10.80 -8.52 12.43
N GLU A 43 9.88 -8.98 11.59
CA GLU A 43 9.70 -8.53 10.21
C GLU A 43 8.66 -7.42 10.09
N THR A 44 8.73 -6.71 8.97
CA THR A 44 7.79 -5.67 8.57
C THR A 44 7.00 -6.13 7.35
N LEU A 45 5.69 -5.87 7.36
CA LEU A 45 4.83 -5.98 6.18
C LEU A 45 5.42 -5.13 5.04
N GLY A 46 5.51 -5.70 3.84
CA GLY A 46 6.08 -5.02 2.69
C GLY A 46 7.56 -4.65 2.84
N HIS A 47 8.36 -5.40 3.62
CA HIS A 47 9.83 -5.23 3.72
C HIS A 47 10.33 -3.79 3.96
N VAL A 48 9.58 -2.99 4.72
CA VAL A 48 9.96 -1.63 5.12
C VAL A 48 11.30 -1.62 5.88
N ASP A 49 12.37 -1.14 5.25
CA ASP A 49 13.69 -1.05 5.89
C ASP A 49 13.85 0.21 6.76
N ILE A 50 13.47 0.06 8.01
CA ILE A 50 13.72 0.99 9.12
C ILE A 50 14.85 0.50 10.05
N GLY A 51 15.56 -0.56 9.65
CA GLY A 51 16.62 -1.19 10.43
C GLY A 51 16.17 -1.73 11.79
N ASP A 52 17.14 -2.14 12.61
CA ASP A 52 16.90 -2.65 13.96
C ASP A 52 16.13 -1.65 14.83
N GLU A 53 16.32 -0.34 14.61
CA GLU A 53 15.65 0.72 15.38
C GLU A 53 14.13 0.70 15.25
N GLY A 54 13.64 0.44 14.04
CA GLY A 54 12.21 0.48 13.75
C GLY A 54 11.54 -0.89 13.85
N ARG A 55 12.26 -1.97 13.54
CA ARG A 55 11.69 -3.33 13.55
C ARG A 55 11.75 -4.02 14.93
N LEU A 56 12.72 -3.70 15.78
CA LEU A 56 12.82 -4.31 17.11
C LEU A 56 11.94 -3.58 18.14
N PRO A 57 11.50 -4.28 19.21
CA PRO A 57 10.77 -3.67 20.31
C PRO A 57 11.56 -2.50 20.89
N PRO A 58 10.90 -1.36 21.20
CA PRO A 58 11.58 -0.22 21.80
C PRO A 58 12.16 -0.59 23.17
N THR A 59 13.29 0.01 23.53
CA THR A 59 13.78 -0.02 24.91
C THR A 59 12.76 0.64 25.84
N LEU A 60 12.60 0.05 27.03
CA LEU A 60 11.80 0.57 28.12
C LEU A 60 12.62 1.45 29.07
N THR A 61 13.93 1.64 28.80
CA THR A 61 14.79 2.57 29.55
C THR A 61 14.25 3.99 29.42
N GLY A 62 13.96 4.64 30.55
CA GLY A 62 13.43 6.01 30.56
C GLY A 62 12.03 6.15 29.94
N ALA A 63 11.29 5.05 29.77
CA ALA A 63 9.97 5.08 29.15
C ALA A 63 8.98 6.00 29.88
N GLY A 64 9.07 6.10 31.22
CA GLY A 64 8.26 7.03 32.02
C GLY A 64 8.66 8.50 31.93
N ASP A 65 9.91 8.82 31.56
CA ASP A 65 10.30 10.22 31.24
C ASP A 65 9.79 10.60 29.84
N LYS A 66 9.72 9.61 28.93
CA LYS A 66 9.33 9.80 27.53
C LYS A 66 7.83 9.82 27.30
N LEU A 67 7.11 8.79 27.74
CA LEU A 67 5.72 8.55 27.40
C LEU A 67 4.79 9.12 28.47
N THR A 68 3.59 9.53 28.07
CA THR A 68 2.52 9.88 29.02
C THR A 68 1.95 8.60 29.67
N ALA A 69 1.51 8.66 30.94
CA ALA A 69 0.83 7.52 31.59
C ALA A 69 -0.34 6.98 30.75
N SER A 70 -1.19 7.88 30.24
CA SER A 70 -2.33 7.52 29.40
C SER A 70 -1.92 6.76 28.14
N TRP A 71 -0.78 7.12 27.53
CA TRP A 71 -0.26 6.40 26.39
C TRP A 71 0.30 5.02 26.76
N ILE A 72 1.01 4.89 27.89
CA ILE A 72 1.48 3.60 28.39
C ILE A 72 0.27 2.67 28.62
N ASP A 73 -0.79 3.16 29.26
CA ASP A 73 -2.01 2.39 29.49
C ASP A 73 -2.69 1.98 28.17
N SER A 74 -2.75 2.89 27.19
CA SER A 74 -3.29 2.61 25.86
C SER A 74 -2.51 1.52 25.11
N VAL A 75 -1.17 1.55 25.17
CA VAL A 75 -0.30 0.53 24.57
C VAL A 75 -0.53 -0.82 25.23
N LEU A 76 -0.58 -0.87 26.57
CA LEU A 76 -0.80 -2.09 27.35
C LEU A 76 -2.19 -2.71 27.12
N ALA A 77 -3.20 -1.88 26.83
CA ALA A 77 -4.54 -2.29 26.43
C ALA A 77 -4.66 -2.69 24.93
N GLY A 78 -3.55 -2.68 24.17
CA GLY A 78 -3.53 -3.04 22.75
C GLY A 78 -4.05 -1.96 21.79
N LYS A 79 -4.27 -0.72 22.26
CA LYS A 79 -4.84 0.40 21.48
C LYS A 79 -3.77 1.40 20.98
N GLY A 80 -2.58 1.44 21.60
CA GLY A 80 -1.52 2.39 21.27
C GLY A 80 -0.60 1.97 20.12
N ARG A 81 -1.09 1.93 18.87
CA ARG A 81 -0.30 1.49 17.70
C ARG A 81 0.33 2.65 16.93
N VAL A 82 1.66 2.64 16.79
CA VAL A 82 2.43 3.68 16.06
C VAL A 82 3.35 3.12 14.97
N ARG A 83 3.40 1.78 14.82
CA ARG A 83 4.18 1.08 13.79
C ARG A 83 3.26 0.10 13.05
N PRO A 84 2.41 0.60 12.14
CA PRO A 84 1.41 -0.23 11.46
C PRO A 84 2.01 -1.29 10.51
N PHE A 85 3.27 -1.12 10.13
CA PHE A 85 4.02 -2.07 9.30
C PHE A 85 4.56 -3.29 10.06
N MET A 86 4.51 -3.35 11.40
CA MET A 86 5.02 -4.53 12.12
C MET A 86 4.07 -5.73 12.02
N SER A 87 4.61 -6.90 11.64
CA SER A 87 3.86 -8.16 11.61
C SER A 87 3.61 -8.71 13.02
N ILE A 88 4.65 -8.70 13.87
CA ILE A 88 4.58 -9.13 15.26
C ILE A 88 3.83 -8.13 16.13
N ARG A 89 3.08 -8.64 17.11
CA ARG A 89 2.26 -7.85 18.04
C ARG A 89 2.70 -8.02 19.49
N MET A 90 2.58 -6.95 20.27
CA MET A 90 2.73 -7.02 21.71
C MET A 90 1.54 -7.79 22.32
N PRO A 91 1.75 -8.64 23.33
CA PRO A 91 0.65 -9.28 24.05
C PRO A 91 -0.30 -8.24 24.64
N VAL A 92 -1.60 -8.56 24.62
CA VAL A 92 -2.61 -7.79 25.37
C VAL A 92 -2.66 -8.34 26.78
N PHE A 93 -2.49 -7.46 27.77
CA PHE A 93 -2.48 -7.86 29.18
C PHE A 93 -3.82 -7.57 29.84
N PRO A 94 -4.26 -8.37 30.83
CA PRO A 94 -5.43 -8.05 31.63
C PRO A 94 -5.28 -6.69 32.32
N ALA A 95 -6.38 -5.92 32.41
CA ALA A 95 -6.36 -4.58 33.00
C ALA A 95 -5.83 -4.57 34.44
N GLU A 96 -6.25 -5.53 35.27
CA GLU A 96 -5.74 -5.66 36.64
C GLU A 96 -4.24 -5.99 36.69
N ALA A 97 -3.70 -6.65 35.66
CA ALA A 97 -2.28 -6.94 35.57
C ALA A 97 -1.45 -5.68 35.23
N THR A 98 -2.04 -4.66 34.60
CA THR A 98 -1.34 -3.48 34.10
C THR A 98 -1.66 -2.18 34.84
N LYS A 99 -2.71 -2.18 35.66
CA LYS A 99 -3.28 -1.04 36.40
C LYS A 99 -2.32 -0.04 37.04
N ARG A 100 -1.14 -0.49 37.50
CA ARG A 100 -0.14 0.36 38.17
C ARG A 100 1.12 0.62 37.33
N LEU A 101 1.27 -0.02 36.17
CA LEU A 101 2.51 0.02 35.40
C LEU A 101 2.86 1.42 34.92
N SER A 102 1.90 2.18 34.42
CA SER A 102 2.12 3.57 34.01
C SER A 102 2.69 4.41 35.15
N ALA A 103 2.06 4.40 36.33
CA ALA A 103 2.57 5.08 37.52
C ALA A 103 3.95 4.56 37.97
N MET A 104 4.21 3.25 37.85
CA MET A 104 5.52 2.68 38.20
C MET A 104 6.62 3.15 37.23
N PHE A 105 6.34 3.24 35.92
CA PHE A 105 7.26 3.84 34.95
C PHE A 105 7.53 5.31 35.28
N GLU A 106 6.49 6.10 35.53
CA GLU A 106 6.65 7.52 35.85
C GLU A 106 7.48 7.74 37.11
N ASN A 107 7.22 6.99 38.18
CA ASN A 107 7.96 7.08 39.44
C ASN A 107 9.42 6.58 39.34
N ALA A 108 9.70 5.66 38.42
CA ALA A 108 11.05 5.13 38.21
C ALA A 108 11.90 6.02 37.29
N ASP A 109 11.29 6.68 36.30
CA ASP A 109 12.01 7.35 35.22
C ASP A 109 11.94 8.88 35.26
N THR A 110 10.90 9.48 35.86
CA THR A 110 10.75 10.94 35.83
C THR A 110 11.70 11.58 36.85
N SER A 111 12.65 12.39 36.38
CA SER A 111 13.38 13.30 37.27
C SER A 111 12.43 14.40 37.75
N GLN A 112 12.35 14.66 39.06
CA GLN A 112 11.44 15.67 39.66
C GLN A 112 11.72 17.14 39.24
N ILE A 113 12.53 17.37 38.22
CA ILE A 113 12.86 18.71 37.73
C ILE A 113 11.66 19.22 36.91
N LYS A 114 10.85 20.06 37.54
CA LYS A 114 9.80 20.84 36.86
C LYS A 114 10.48 21.77 35.83
N SER A 115 10.35 21.47 34.54
CA SER A 115 10.81 22.36 33.48
C SER A 115 9.93 23.61 33.45
N GLN A 116 10.37 24.72 34.06
CA GLN A 116 9.60 25.97 34.15
C GLN A 116 10.03 27.06 33.17
N ASP A 117 11.07 26.89 32.34
CA ASP A 117 11.70 28.06 31.69
C ASP A 117 11.37 28.31 30.21
N SER A 118 10.77 27.39 29.44
CA SER A 118 10.43 27.71 28.02
C SER A 118 9.09 28.40 27.80
N ASP A 119 8.10 28.18 28.68
CA ASP A 119 6.74 28.67 28.45
C ASP A 119 6.65 30.21 28.52
N ARG A 120 7.60 30.88 29.17
CA ARG A 120 7.60 32.34 29.32
C ARG A 120 8.04 33.09 28.05
N GLN A 121 8.96 32.54 27.26
CA GLN A 121 9.48 33.21 26.06
C GLN A 121 8.59 33.03 24.83
N SER A 122 7.96 31.86 24.66
CA SER A 122 6.99 31.63 23.58
C SER A 122 5.67 32.38 23.78
N ALA A 123 5.29 32.70 25.03
CA ALA A 123 4.07 33.44 25.34
C ALA A 123 4.04 34.87 24.75
N ALA A 124 5.20 35.44 24.41
CA ALA A 124 5.30 36.76 23.77
C ALA A 124 5.03 36.73 22.25
N ILE A 125 4.99 35.53 21.64
CA ILE A 125 4.77 35.37 20.20
C ILE A 125 3.29 35.05 19.97
N ALA A 126 2.67 35.71 18.99
CA ALA A 126 1.29 35.41 18.61
C ALA A 126 1.14 33.92 18.24
N PRO A 127 0.15 33.19 18.79
CA PRO A 127 0.02 31.74 18.60
C PRO A 127 0.04 31.29 17.13
N LYS A 128 -0.63 32.06 16.25
CA LYS A 128 -0.65 31.78 14.81
C LYS A 128 0.74 31.86 14.17
N THR A 129 1.54 32.87 14.55
CA THR A 129 2.91 33.03 14.05
C THR A 129 3.80 31.90 14.53
N LEU A 130 3.63 31.46 15.79
CA LEU A 130 4.39 30.37 16.36
C LEU A 130 4.09 29.02 15.66
N VAL A 131 2.81 28.74 15.40
CA VAL A 131 2.38 27.53 14.67
C VAL A 131 2.88 27.54 13.22
N GLU A 132 2.82 28.68 12.52
CA GLU A 132 3.32 28.78 11.15
C GLU A 132 4.85 28.61 11.08
N ALA A 133 5.59 29.17 12.03
CA ALA A 133 7.02 28.91 12.18
C ALA A 133 7.30 27.42 12.40
N GLY A 134 6.50 26.75 13.23
CA GLY A 134 6.58 25.31 13.47
C GLY A 134 6.35 24.49 12.19
N ARG A 135 5.34 24.86 11.39
CA ARG A 135 5.05 24.24 10.09
C ARG A 135 6.24 24.34 9.14
N ARG A 136 6.85 25.53 9.02
CA ARG A 136 8.05 25.76 8.19
C ARG A 136 9.24 24.93 8.65
N LEU A 137 9.43 24.78 9.96
CA LEU A 137 10.50 23.96 10.53
C LEU A 137 10.29 22.47 10.24
N MET A 138 9.06 21.96 10.31
CA MET A 138 8.75 20.57 9.95
C MET A 138 9.03 20.28 8.48
N ASP A 139 8.76 21.25 7.60
CA ASP A 139 9.07 21.15 6.17
C ASP A 139 10.58 21.00 5.89
N THR A 140 11.42 21.42 6.85
CA THR A 140 12.87 21.34 6.76
C THR A 140 13.36 20.01 7.33
N GLY A 141 13.26 18.94 6.55
CA GLY A 141 13.88 17.65 6.84
C GLY A 141 13.01 16.67 7.62
N CYS A 142 12.06 17.10 8.45
CA CYS A 142 11.17 16.16 9.14
C CYS A 142 10.25 15.44 8.13
N VAL A 143 9.72 16.15 7.13
CA VAL A 143 8.89 15.60 6.04
C VAL A 143 9.57 14.56 5.16
N GLN A 144 10.91 14.47 5.17
CA GLN A 144 11.64 13.46 4.40
C GLN A 144 11.58 12.08 5.04
N CYS A 145 11.23 12.02 6.33
CA CYS A 145 11.25 10.80 7.11
C CYS A 145 9.95 10.56 7.87
N HIS A 146 9.09 11.56 8.08
CA HIS A 146 7.86 11.43 8.85
C HIS A 146 6.62 11.75 8.01
N ALA A 147 5.58 10.95 8.21
CA ALA A 147 4.24 11.26 7.76
C ALA A 147 3.57 12.30 8.69
N PHE A 148 2.60 13.02 8.16
CA PHE A 148 1.78 14.01 8.82
C PHE A 148 0.32 13.78 8.45
N LYS A 149 -0.51 13.34 9.41
CA LYS A 149 -1.94 13.06 9.18
C LYS A 149 -2.18 11.97 8.13
N GLY A 150 -1.34 10.94 8.14
CA GLY A 150 -1.33 9.87 7.15
C GLY A 150 -0.67 10.24 5.81
N GLU A 151 -0.40 11.52 5.54
CA GLU A 151 0.20 12.01 4.30
C GLU A 151 1.72 12.09 4.42
N ALA A 152 2.45 11.75 3.36
CA ALA A 152 3.92 11.72 3.40
C ALA A 152 4.54 12.00 2.04
N LEU A 153 5.81 12.42 2.04
CA LEU A 153 6.60 12.41 0.81
C LEU A 153 6.96 10.97 0.42
N PRO A 154 7.21 10.70 -0.88
CA PRO A 154 7.64 9.38 -1.30
C PRO A 154 8.95 8.93 -0.62
N GLY A 155 9.05 7.63 -0.31
CA GLY A 155 10.20 7.07 0.40
C GLY A 155 10.24 7.37 1.90
N THR A 156 9.20 8.00 2.45
CA THR A 156 9.04 8.21 3.89
C THR A 156 8.87 6.87 4.62
N ILE A 157 9.75 6.60 5.59
CA ILE A 157 9.78 5.33 6.33
C ILE A 157 9.52 5.46 7.83
N GLY A 158 9.53 6.67 8.38
CA GLY A 158 9.32 6.92 9.80
C GLY A 158 7.84 6.90 10.19
N VAL A 159 7.61 7.11 11.49
CA VAL A 159 6.24 7.10 12.05
C VAL A 159 5.49 8.39 11.73
N ASP A 160 4.17 8.32 11.73
CA ASP A 160 3.33 9.51 11.69
C ASP A 160 3.52 10.36 12.96
N LEU A 161 3.68 11.67 12.75
CA LEU A 161 3.81 12.67 13.81
C LEU A 161 2.46 13.18 14.32
N GLU A 162 1.35 12.82 13.68
CA GLU A 162 0.04 13.04 14.28
C GLU A 162 -0.06 12.33 15.64
N GLY A 163 -0.67 13.03 16.59
CA GLY A 163 -0.85 12.51 17.93
C GLY A 163 0.44 12.50 18.78
N VAL A 164 1.58 13.03 18.31
CA VAL A 164 2.86 12.85 19.02
C VAL A 164 2.89 13.53 20.40
N THR A 165 2.28 14.71 20.53
CA THR A 165 2.27 15.48 21.78
C THR A 165 1.30 14.94 22.83
N GLN A 166 0.34 14.10 22.43
CA GLN A 166 -0.53 13.34 23.34
C GLN A 166 0.19 12.10 23.90
N ARG A 167 1.21 11.62 23.20
CA ARG A 167 1.94 10.37 23.50
C ARG A 167 3.26 10.60 24.22
N ILE A 168 3.98 11.64 23.80
CA ILE A 168 5.33 11.96 24.27
C ILE A 168 5.24 13.20 25.15
N ARG A 169 5.89 13.13 26.31
CA ARG A 169 6.01 14.26 27.24
C ARG A 169 6.83 15.37 26.58
N ARG A 170 6.34 16.61 26.63
CA ARG A 170 6.98 17.80 26.04
C ARG A 170 8.43 17.99 26.48
N SER A 171 8.71 17.76 27.77
CA SER A 171 10.05 17.86 28.34
C SER A 171 11.03 16.90 27.67
N TRP A 172 10.60 15.67 27.38
CA TRP A 172 11.40 14.68 26.66
C TRP A 172 11.53 15.04 25.17
N LEU A 173 10.42 15.44 24.52
CA LEU A 173 10.44 15.86 23.11
C LEU A 173 11.44 16.99 22.87
N ARG A 174 11.46 17.99 23.76
CA ARG A 174 12.43 19.09 23.71
C ARG A 174 13.88 18.62 23.83
N LYS A 175 14.20 17.73 24.77
CA LYS A 175 15.55 17.15 24.89
C LYS A 175 15.91 16.35 23.63
N PHE A 176 14.96 15.58 23.10
CA PHE A 176 15.16 14.73 21.93
C PHE A 176 15.39 15.53 20.65
N LEU A 177 14.67 16.63 20.44
CA LEU A 177 14.86 17.49 19.28
C LEU A 177 16.24 18.18 19.29
N LYS A 178 16.79 18.49 20.47
CA LYS A 178 18.13 19.06 20.61
C LYS A 178 19.23 18.06 20.28
N ASP A 179 19.13 16.85 20.84
CA ASP A 179 20.13 15.80 20.66
C ASP A 179 19.47 14.41 20.66
N PRO A 180 19.02 13.93 19.48
CA PRO A 180 18.44 12.59 19.36
C PRO A 180 19.42 11.49 19.74
N GLY A 181 20.70 11.66 19.40
CA GLY A 181 21.76 10.66 19.58
C GLY A 181 22.08 10.41 21.06
N ALA A 182 22.05 11.45 21.89
CA ALA A 182 22.24 11.34 23.34
C ALA A 182 21.13 10.54 24.03
N LEU A 183 19.88 10.64 23.57
CA LEU A 183 18.75 9.92 24.17
C LEU A 183 18.51 8.55 23.53
N LYS A 184 18.92 8.36 22.26
CA LYS A 184 18.71 7.13 21.53
C LYS A 184 19.94 6.80 20.69
N ALA A 185 20.80 5.95 21.25
CA ALA A 185 22.01 5.51 20.60
C ALA A 185 21.73 4.91 19.21
N ARG A 186 22.49 5.37 18.21
CA ARG A 186 22.38 4.95 16.79
C ARG A 186 21.00 5.21 16.17
N THR A 187 20.28 6.22 16.64
CA THR A 187 19.05 6.64 15.97
C THR A 187 19.35 7.13 14.55
N ARG A 188 18.46 6.78 13.61
CA ARG A 188 18.43 7.30 12.24
C ARG A 188 17.94 8.74 12.18
N MET A 189 17.33 9.26 13.26
CA MET A 189 16.89 10.65 13.31
C MET A 189 18.11 11.59 13.33
N PRO A 190 18.26 12.49 12.34
CA PRO A 190 19.40 13.40 12.28
C PRO A 190 19.33 14.44 13.39
N THR A 191 20.48 15.01 13.74
CA THR A 191 20.55 16.15 14.66
C THR A 191 20.12 17.42 13.93
N PHE A 192 18.95 17.95 14.30
CA PHE A 192 18.40 19.16 13.68
C PHE A 192 19.17 20.43 14.07
N PHE A 193 19.75 20.46 15.28
CA PHE A 193 20.53 21.57 15.82
C PHE A 193 22.01 21.18 16.01
N PRO A 194 22.79 20.96 14.93
CA PRO A 194 24.19 20.60 15.06
C PRO A 194 24.94 21.68 15.85
N ASN A 195 25.77 21.24 16.81
CA ASN A 195 26.47 22.11 17.77
C ASN A 195 25.54 23.04 18.58
N GLY A 196 24.26 22.66 18.74
CA GLY A 196 23.26 23.47 19.45
C GLY A 196 22.82 24.73 18.70
N GLN A 197 23.01 24.79 17.38
CA GLN A 197 22.66 25.95 16.55
C GLN A 197 21.62 25.61 15.50
N SER A 198 20.70 26.55 15.22
CA SER A 198 19.70 26.39 14.16
C SER A 198 20.33 26.45 12.77
N GLN A 199 19.86 25.58 11.88
CA GLN A 199 20.13 25.65 10.44
C GLN A 199 19.09 26.52 9.68
N ASN A 200 18.11 27.08 10.38
CA ASN A 200 17.05 27.93 9.85
C ASN A 200 17.06 29.31 10.55
N PRO A 201 18.12 30.12 10.36
CA PRO A 201 18.28 31.38 11.09
C PRO A 201 17.21 32.43 10.75
N ASP A 202 16.54 32.29 9.61
CA ASP A 202 15.43 33.14 9.15
C ASP A 202 14.12 32.88 9.89
N VAL A 203 13.98 31.72 10.56
CA VAL A 203 12.81 31.39 11.37
C VAL A 203 13.09 31.73 12.83
N LEU A 204 12.33 32.68 13.40
CA LEU A 204 12.47 33.09 14.81
C LEU A 204 13.92 33.48 15.18
N SER A 205 14.64 34.12 14.25
CA SER A 205 16.03 34.55 14.41
C SER A 205 17.02 33.44 14.78
N GLY A 206 16.69 32.18 14.46
CA GLY A 206 17.52 31.03 14.79
C GLY A 206 17.52 30.63 16.28
N ASP A 207 16.64 31.22 17.10
CA ASP A 207 16.53 30.87 18.51
C ASP A 207 16.01 29.43 18.66
N VAL A 208 16.89 28.55 19.13
CA VAL A 208 16.63 27.11 19.22
C VAL A 208 15.44 26.79 20.13
N GLU A 209 15.26 27.53 21.21
CA GLU A 209 14.18 27.26 22.17
C GLU A 209 12.83 27.70 21.62
N LEU A 210 12.79 28.86 20.98
CA LEU A 210 11.60 29.33 20.28
C LEU A 210 11.25 28.44 19.09
N GLN A 211 12.24 27.93 18.35
CA GLN A 211 12.02 26.99 17.27
C GLN A 211 11.47 25.64 17.77
N ILE A 212 12.00 25.10 18.86
CA ILE A 212 11.43 23.88 19.47
C ILE A 212 10.00 24.13 19.99
N ALA A 213 9.74 25.29 20.61
CA ALA A 213 8.40 25.65 21.02
C ALA A 213 7.44 25.78 19.83
N ALA A 214 7.91 26.33 18.70
CA ALA A 214 7.15 26.42 17.45
C ALA A 214 6.82 25.04 16.89
N MET A 215 7.81 24.13 16.84
CA MET A 215 7.61 22.74 16.45
C MET A 215 6.57 22.04 17.33
N ASP A 216 6.64 22.18 18.66
CA ASP A 216 5.67 21.61 19.61
C ASP A 216 4.26 22.21 19.43
N ALA A 217 4.17 23.52 19.19
CA ALA A 217 2.89 24.20 18.93
C ALA A 217 2.23 23.67 17.65
N TYR A 218 2.99 23.54 16.56
CA TYR A 218 2.47 22.97 15.32
C TYR A 218 2.03 21.50 15.48
N LEU A 219 2.84 20.67 16.15
CA LEU A 219 2.51 19.26 16.37
C LEU A 219 1.31 19.07 17.30
N SER A 220 1.11 19.97 18.27
CA SER A 220 -0.06 19.96 19.16
C SER A 220 -1.36 20.24 18.42
N GLU A 221 -1.31 21.07 17.38
CA GLU A 221 -2.47 21.51 16.60
C GLU A 221 -2.53 20.83 15.21
N LEU A 222 -1.65 19.85 14.93
CA LEU A 222 -1.42 19.32 13.58
C LEU A 222 -2.73 18.92 12.87
N SER A 223 -3.66 18.27 13.57
CA SER A 223 -4.94 17.85 13.00
C SER A 223 -5.77 19.02 12.42
N HIS A 224 -5.63 20.22 12.98
CA HIS A 224 -6.31 21.45 12.58
C HIS A 224 -5.47 22.41 11.73
N GLN A 225 -4.20 22.08 11.48
CA GLN A 225 -3.31 22.92 10.69
C GLN A 225 -3.10 22.37 9.27
N PRO A 226 -2.69 23.23 8.32
CA PRO A 226 -2.25 22.78 7.01
C PRO A 226 -1.02 21.87 7.13
N LEU A 227 -0.85 20.93 6.19
CA LEU A 227 0.34 20.08 6.10
C LEU A 227 1.60 20.94 5.82
N PRO A 228 2.80 20.40 6.03
CA PRO A 228 4.02 21.03 5.50
C PRO A 228 3.92 21.24 3.99
N GLU A 229 4.51 22.33 3.50
CA GLU A 229 4.33 22.80 2.11
C GLU A 229 4.75 21.75 1.07
N LYS A 230 5.87 21.05 1.28
CA LYS A 230 6.32 19.99 0.36
C LYS A 230 5.33 18.84 0.25
N ILE A 231 4.69 18.45 1.36
CA ILE A 231 3.65 17.41 1.35
C ILE A 231 2.40 17.93 0.63
N GLN A 232 2.01 19.19 0.86
CA GLN A 232 0.89 19.79 0.12
C GLN A 232 1.16 19.81 -1.38
N GLN A 233 2.34 20.30 -1.79
CA GLN A 233 2.74 20.33 -3.19
C GLN A 233 2.79 18.93 -3.81
N ALA A 234 3.31 17.92 -3.10
CA ALA A 234 3.32 16.54 -3.57
C ALA A 234 1.90 15.97 -3.76
N ARG A 235 1.00 16.24 -2.81
CA ARG A 235 -0.41 15.83 -2.89
C ARG A 235 -1.16 16.56 -4.01
N ASP A 236 -0.85 17.84 -4.21
CA ASP A 236 -1.48 18.67 -5.23
C ASP A 236 -0.91 18.35 -6.64
N GLN A 237 0.30 17.75 -6.71
CA GLN A 237 0.86 17.09 -7.89
C GLN A 237 0.18 15.72 -8.11
N ASN A 238 -1.08 15.75 -8.50
CA ASN A 238 -1.89 14.59 -8.87
C ASN A 238 -1.16 13.73 -9.95
N TYR A 239 -0.62 12.56 -9.58
CA TYR A 239 0.03 11.61 -10.51
C TYR A 239 -0.99 10.77 -11.31
N GLU A 240 -2.24 11.25 -11.37
CA GLU A 240 -3.26 10.72 -12.24
C GLU A 240 -2.76 10.68 -13.69
N LEU A 241 -2.63 9.47 -14.21
CA LEU A 241 -2.41 9.23 -15.61
C LEU A 241 -3.70 9.56 -16.35
N LYS A 242 -3.66 10.56 -17.23
CA LYS A 242 -4.79 11.00 -18.04
C LYS A 242 -4.53 10.68 -19.50
N PRO A 243 -5.14 9.62 -20.06
CA PRO A 243 -5.07 9.36 -21.50
C PRO A 243 -5.82 10.48 -22.23
N THR A 244 -5.10 11.42 -22.85
CA THR A 244 -5.70 12.55 -23.61
C THR A 244 -5.71 12.29 -25.11
N ASP A 245 -4.53 12.01 -25.66
CA ASP A 245 -4.35 11.92 -27.12
C ASP A 245 -4.16 10.47 -27.60
N HIS A 246 -3.53 9.65 -26.76
CA HIS A 246 -3.21 8.26 -27.04
C HIS A 246 -3.45 7.37 -25.82
N PRO A 247 -3.60 6.05 -26.01
CA PRO A 247 -3.64 5.13 -24.90
C PRO A 247 -2.38 5.20 -24.04
N ILE A 248 -2.56 4.99 -22.73
CA ILE A 248 -1.47 4.84 -21.77
C ILE A 248 -1.45 3.38 -21.33
N VAL A 249 -0.28 2.76 -21.37
CA VAL A 249 -0.05 1.40 -20.84
C VAL A 249 0.80 1.51 -19.58
N LEU A 250 0.30 0.99 -18.47
CA LEU A 250 1.00 0.96 -17.18
C LEU A 250 1.14 -0.48 -16.69
N ARG A 251 2.39 -0.91 -16.45
CA ARG A 251 2.68 -2.13 -15.68
C ARG A 251 2.59 -1.79 -14.20
N THR A 252 1.75 -2.50 -13.46
CA THR A 252 1.51 -2.25 -12.04
C THR A 252 0.98 -3.51 -11.36
N PHE A 253 0.67 -3.42 -10.06
CA PHE A 253 -0.07 -4.44 -9.33
C PHE A 253 -1.49 -3.97 -9.15
N MET A 254 -2.49 -4.83 -9.33
CA MET A 254 -3.90 -4.46 -9.11
C MET A 254 -4.61 -5.54 -8.29
N PRO A 255 -5.61 -5.19 -7.46
CA PRO A 255 -6.32 -6.18 -6.64
C PRO A 255 -7.00 -7.28 -7.48
N VAL A 256 -7.53 -6.92 -8.65
CA VAL A 256 -8.26 -7.86 -9.53
C VAL A 256 -7.36 -8.53 -10.55
N ALA A 257 -6.40 -7.80 -11.14
CA ALA A 257 -5.53 -8.31 -12.20
C ALA A 257 -4.20 -8.91 -11.70
N GLY A 258 -3.98 -8.92 -10.38
CA GLY A 258 -2.81 -9.52 -9.76
C GLY A 258 -1.51 -8.73 -9.91
N MET A 259 -0.39 -9.41 -9.69
CA MET A 259 0.96 -8.84 -9.70
C MET A 259 1.54 -8.68 -11.11
N HIS A 260 0.90 -9.30 -12.10
CA HIS A 260 1.29 -9.24 -13.50
C HIS A 260 0.34 -8.36 -14.32
N ALA A 261 -0.30 -7.36 -13.68
CA ALA A 261 -1.29 -6.51 -14.32
C ALA A 261 -0.69 -5.57 -15.39
N ILE A 262 -1.41 -5.43 -16.50
CA ILE A 262 -1.19 -4.43 -17.54
C ILE A 262 -2.45 -3.58 -17.63
N ALA A 263 -2.43 -2.38 -17.06
CA ALA A 263 -3.53 -1.44 -17.16
C ALA A 263 -3.41 -0.63 -18.46
N VAL A 264 -4.51 -0.52 -19.20
CA VAL A 264 -4.59 0.21 -20.46
C VAL A 264 -5.69 1.26 -20.38
N GLY A 265 -5.26 2.52 -20.42
CA GLY A 265 -6.13 3.69 -20.38
C GLY A 265 -6.32 4.29 -21.77
N PHE A 266 -7.52 4.75 -22.11
CA PHE A 266 -7.85 5.30 -23.43
C PHE A 266 -8.52 6.69 -23.33
N PRO A 267 -8.33 7.57 -24.33
CA PRO A 267 -8.99 8.88 -24.39
C PRO A 267 -10.52 8.88 -24.29
N GLN A 268 -11.16 7.77 -24.65
CA GLN A 268 -12.61 7.58 -24.60
C GLN A 268 -13.14 7.36 -23.17
N SER A 269 -12.27 7.38 -22.16
CA SER A 269 -12.60 7.11 -20.75
C SER A 269 -13.21 5.72 -20.54
N VAL A 270 -12.76 4.74 -21.33
CA VAL A 270 -13.04 3.32 -21.14
C VAL A 270 -11.70 2.60 -21.04
N HIS A 271 -11.50 1.87 -19.95
CA HIS A 271 -10.20 1.34 -19.55
C HIS A 271 -10.31 -0.14 -19.23
N PHE A 272 -9.19 -0.86 -19.31
CA PHE A 272 -9.15 -2.26 -18.89
C PHE A 272 -7.81 -2.64 -18.27
N ALA A 273 -7.82 -3.74 -17.53
CA ALA A 273 -6.65 -4.41 -17.01
C ALA A 273 -6.55 -5.81 -17.66
N PHE A 274 -5.34 -6.14 -18.11
CA PHE A 274 -4.99 -7.48 -18.58
C PHE A 274 -4.14 -8.17 -17.53
N ASP A 275 -4.53 -9.38 -17.14
CA ASP A 275 -3.75 -10.28 -16.31
C ASP A 275 -2.83 -11.08 -17.24
N ALA A 276 -1.53 -10.80 -17.19
CA ALA A 276 -0.54 -11.48 -18.03
C ALA A 276 -0.13 -12.87 -17.51
N GLU A 277 -0.47 -13.21 -16.26
CA GLU A 277 -0.23 -14.54 -15.69
C GLU A 277 -1.30 -15.53 -16.17
N HIS A 278 -2.57 -15.09 -16.18
CA HIS A 278 -3.70 -15.91 -16.64
C HIS A 278 -4.12 -15.65 -18.10
N ILE A 279 -3.45 -14.74 -18.81
CA ILE A 279 -3.68 -14.38 -20.22
C ILE A 279 -5.16 -14.00 -20.47
N ALA A 280 -5.67 -13.05 -19.67
CA ALA A 280 -7.07 -12.68 -19.69
C ALA A 280 -7.29 -11.18 -19.44
N VAL A 281 -8.33 -10.62 -20.06
CA VAL A 281 -8.91 -9.34 -19.61
C VAL A 281 -9.61 -9.62 -18.29
N SER A 282 -9.18 -8.98 -17.20
CA SER A 282 -9.64 -9.28 -15.84
C SER A 282 -10.62 -8.24 -15.30
N GLN A 283 -10.47 -6.98 -15.71
CA GLN A 283 -11.34 -5.89 -15.27
C GLN A 283 -11.45 -4.80 -16.34
N ALA A 284 -12.60 -4.13 -16.41
CA ALA A 284 -12.78 -2.88 -17.13
C ALA A 284 -13.52 -1.84 -16.29
N TRP A 285 -13.34 -0.56 -16.62
CA TRP A 285 -14.00 0.56 -15.93
C TRP A 285 -14.13 1.78 -16.82
N ARG A 286 -14.89 2.77 -16.36
CA ARG A 286 -15.11 4.04 -17.09
C ARG A 286 -14.71 5.25 -16.25
N GLY A 287 -14.40 6.36 -16.92
CA GLY A 287 -14.08 7.64 -16.27
C GLY A 287 -12.58 7.87 -16.15
N ARG A 288 -12.09 8.04 -14.92
CA ARG A 288 -10.68 8.31 -14.63
C ARG A 288 -9.86 7.02 -14.72
N PHE A 289 -8.61 7.12 -15.18
CA PHE A 289 -7.78 5.94 -15.44
C PHE A 289 -7.14 5.39 -14.16
N LEU A 290 -5.94 5.84 -13.81
CA LEU A 290 -5.17 5.38 -12.65
C LEU A 290 -4.32 6.51 -12.08
N ASP A 291 -3.94 6.35 -10.82
CA ASP A 291 -2.89 7.14 -10.19
C ASP A 291 -1.56 6.36 -10.22
N ALA A 292 -0.51 6.99 -10.75
CA ALA A 292 0.83 6.40 -10.83
C ALA A 292 1.72 6.67 -9.62
N GLU A 293 1.27 7.44 -8.62
CA GLU A 293 2.03 7.78 -7.41
C GLU A 293 2.59 6.53 -6.75
N GLY A 294 1.72 5.53 -6.58
CA GLY A 294 2.07 4.26 -5.98
C GLY A 294 3.12 3.47 -6.80
N THR A 295 3.03 3.49 -8.13
CA THR A 295 3.92 2.70 -8.99
C THR A 295 5.30 3.35 -9.16
N TRP A 296 5.38 4.69 -9.20
CA TRP A 296 6.60 5.39 -9.57
C TRP A 296 7.44 5.85 -8.37
N PHE A 297 6.82 6.11 -7.21
CA PHE A 297 7.51 6.79 -6.12
C PHE A 297 7.48 6.03 -4.80
N ILE A 298 6.62 5.02 -4.65
CA ILE A 298 6.52 4.21 -3.44
C ILE A 298 6.90 2.77 -3.78
N ARG A 299 8.07 2.30 -3.33
CA ARG A 299 8.54 0.91 -3.57
C ARG A 299 7.62 -0.18 -2.99
N PHE A 300 6.64 0.21 -2.15
CA PHE A 300 5.69 -0.67 -1.47
C PHE A 300 4.26 -0.08 -1.48
N ALA A 301 3.86 0.53 -2.59
CA ALA A 301 2.51 1.07 -2.71
C ALA A 301 1.45 -0.04 -2.58
N PRO A 302 0.25 0.29 -2.06
CA PRO A 302 -0.90 -0.55 -2.28
C PRO A 302 -1.10 -0.76 -3.80
N PRO A 303 -1.63 -1.92 -4.23
CA PRO A 303 -1.99 -2.16 -5.62
C PRO A 303 -2.82 -0.99 -6.18
N ALA A 304 -2.53 -0.59 -7.43
CA ALA A 304 -3.22 0.49 -8.09
C ALA A 304 -4.70 0.13 -8.27
N GLU A 305 -5.58 1.03 -7.82
CA GLU A 305 -7.02 0.91 -8.02
C GLU A 305 -7.51 1.82 -9.14
N PRO A 306 -8.49 1.37 -9.95
CA PRO A 306 -9.18 2.22 -10.91
C PRO A 306 -9.70 3.51 -10.27
N LEU A 307 -9.31 4.68 -10.78
CA LEU A 307 -9.85 5.96 -10.28
C LEU A 307 -11.29 6.21 -10.72
N GLY A 308 -11.72 5.51 -11.77
CA GLY A 308 -13.04 5.64 -12.37
C GLY A 308 -14.09 4.69 -11.78
N ASP A 309 -15.31 4.96 -12.19
CA ASP A 309 -16.53 4.31 -11.71
C ASP A 309 -16.96 3.20 -12.67
N GLN A 310 -18.13 2.60 -12.43
CA GLN A 310 -18.75 1.60 -13.31
C GLN A 310 -17.74 0.49 -13.65
N ARG A 311 -17.17 -0.11 -12.60
CA ARG A 311 -16.20 -1.20 -12.72
C ARG A 311 -16.94 -2.49 -13.02
N ILE A 312 -16.39 -3.30 -13.92
CA ILE A 312 -16.86 -4.65 -14.20
C ILE A 312 -15.68 -5.61 -14.14
N THR A 313 -15.86 -6.71 -13.40
CA THR A 313 -14.88 -7.80 -13.33
C THR A 313 -15.26 -8.86 -14.36
N PHE A 314 -14.27 -9.30 -15.13
CA PHE A 314 -14.43 -10.38 -16.09
C PHE A 314 -14.28 -11.72 -15.39
N PRO A 315 -14.90 -12.80 -15.89
CA PRO A 315 -14.66 -14.12 -15.34
C PRO A 315 -13.17 -14.49 -15.41
N PRO A 316 -12.62 -15.13 -14.36
CA PRO A 316 -11.19 -15.39 -14.26
C PRO A 316 -10.73 -16.55 -15.15
N GLY A 317 -9.41 -16.61 -15.36
CA GLY A 317 -8.74 -17.70 -16.06
C GLY A 317 -8.65 -17.51 -17.58
N ILE A 318 -7.81 -18.33 -18.21
CA ILE A 318 -7.56 -18.29 -19.65
C ILE A 318 -8.87 -18.53 -20.43
N CYS A 319 -9.05 -17.78 -21.52
CA CYS A 319 -10.28 -17.87 -22.32
C CYS A 319 -10.15 -18.75 -23.57
N ILE A 320 -8.98 -19.32 -23.85
CA ILE A 320 -8.72 -20.20 -25.00
C ILE A 320 -8.12 -21.50 -24.49
N ALA A 321 -8.64 -22.62 -24.96
CA ALA A 321 -8.15 -23.95 -24.62
C ALA A 321 -8.35 -24.94 -25.78
N VAL A 322 -7.72 -26.09 -25.70
CA VAL A 322 -8.02 -27.25 -26.56
C VAL A 322 -8.78 -28.25 -25.71
N LEU A 323 -9.93 -28.71 -26.20
CA LEU A 323 -10.75 -29.72 -25.53
C LEU A 323 -10.95 -30.90 -26.47
N THR A 324 -10.81 -32.12 -25.95
CA THR A 324 -11.13 -33.34 -26.69
C THR A 324 -12.64 -33.51 -26.88
N ASP A 325 -13.41 -33.09 -25.88
CA ASP A 325 -14.86 -33.11 -25.87
C ASP A 325 -15.42 -32.11 -24.84
N MET A 326 -16.75 -31.94 -24.83
CA MET A 326 -17.44 -30.97 -23.96
C MET A 326 -17.46 -31.34 -22.48
N THR A 327 -17.02 -32.54 -22.09
CA THR A 327 -16.94 -33.00 -20.70
C THR A 327 -15.57 -32.74 -20.08
N MET A 328 -14.54 -32.50 -20.89
CA MET A 328 -13.19 -32.17 -20.42
C MET A 328 -13.22 -30.88 -19.57
N PRO A 329 -12.63 -30.89 -18.34
CA PRO A 329 -12.53 -29.69 -17.52
C PRO A 329 -11.82 -28.55 -18.24
N TRP A 330 -12.20 -27.31 -17.95
CA TRP A 330 -11.47 -26.15 -18.45
C TRP A 330 -10.12 -26.02 -17.71
N PRO A 331 -9.01 -25.65 -18.40
CA PRO A 331 -7.71 -25.43 -17.75
C PRO A 331 -7.78 -24.42 -16.60
N ASN A 332 -7.03 -24.64 -15.52
CA ASN A 332 -7.06 -23.75 -14.36
C ASN A 332 -6.18 -22.51 -14.56
N ASP A 333 -5.07 -22.66 -15.28
CA ASP A 333 -4.07 -21.62 -15.52
C ASP A 333 -3.46 -21.73 -16.93
N ALA A 334 -2.46 -20.88 -17.21
CA ALA A 334 -1.76 -20.86 -18.49
C ALA A 334 -0.91 -22.12 -18.72
N GLU A 335 -0.35 -22.73 -17.67
CA GLU A 335 0.46 -23.95 -17.80
C GLU A 335 -0.42 -25.14 -18.20
N ASP A 336 -1.57 -25.32 -17.51
CA ASP A 336 -2.59 -26.33 -17.83
C ASP A 336 -3.11 -26.18 -19.28
N ALA A 337 -3.16 -24.96 -19.81
CA ALA A 337 -3.60 -24.66 -21.16
C ALA A 337 -2.48 -24.71 -22.22
N ASN A 338 -1.25 -25.05 -21.82
CA ASN A 338 -0.05 -24.97 -22.64
C ASN A 338 0.07 -23.61 -23.35
N ALA A 339 -0.14 -22.55 -22.57
CA ALA A 339 -0.16 -21.18 -23.02
C ALA A 339 1.00 -20.37 -22.43
N GLU A 340 1.60 -19.53 -23.26
CA GLU A 340 2.78 -18.74 -22.89
C GLU A 340 2.60 -17.28 -23.30
N PHE A 341 2.68 -16.37 -22.34
CA PHE A 341 2.62 -14.94 -22.61
C PHE A 341 3.98 -14.40 -23.09
N SER A 342 4.01 -13.80 -24.28
CA SER A 342 5.23 -13.32 -24.94
C SER A 342 5.39 -11.79 -24.88
N GLY A 343 4.45 -11.06 -24.27
CA GLY A 343 4.49 -9.60 -24.14
C GLY A 343 3.41 -8.87 -24.93
N TYR A 344 3.67 -7.62 -25.32
CA TYR A 344 2.77 -6.83 -26.16
C TYR A 344 3.55 -5.90 -27.08
N ARG A 345 2.93 -5.52 -28.20
CA ARG A 345 3.42 -4.47 -29.10
C ARG A 345 2.42 -3.34 -29.20
N LEU A 346 2.90 -2.13 -29.45
CA LEU A 346 2.04 -0.96 -29.65
C LEU A 346 1.88 -0.71 -31.15
N ASP A 347 0.65 -0.49 -31.61
CA ASP A 347 0.41 -0.04 -32.98
C ASP A 347 0.76 1.45 -33.16
N LYS A 348 0.58 1.98 -34.38
CA LYS A 348 0.82 3.40 -34.70
C LYS A 348 0.01 4.39 -33.84
N ASN A 349 -1.11 3.95 -33.26
CA ASN A 349 -1.98 4.72 -32.39
C ASN A 349 -1.72 4.42 -30.91
N ARG A 350 -0.67 3.66 -30.59
CA ARG A 350 -0.30 3.17 -29.25
C ARG A 350 -1.33 2.26 -28.59
N VAL A 351 -2.21 1.62 -29.35
CA VAL A 351 -3.08 0.56 -28.84
C VAL A 351 -2.24 -0.71 -28.65
N PRO A 352 -2.25 -1.34 -27.45
CA PRO A 352 -1.52 -2.57 -27.24
C PRO A 352 -2.20 -3.76 -27.93
N GLU A 353 -1.38 -4.58 -28.57
CA GLU A 353 -1.72 -5.91 -29.04
C GLU A 353 -0.90 -6.92 -28.24
N PHE A 354 -1.57 -7.71 -27.41
CA PHE A 354 -0.96 -8.74 -26.57
C PHE A 354 -0.59 -9.96 -27.40
N LEU A 355 0.56 -10.52 -27.11
CA LEU A 355 1.18 -11.61 -27.84
C LEU A 355 1.32 -12.80 -26.91
N TYR A 356 0.77 -13.94 -27.29
CA TYR A 356 0.93 -15.19 -26.56
C TYR A 356 0.82 -16.37 -27.52
N SER A 357 1.16 -17.57 -27.07
CA SER A 357 0.89 -18.82 -27.77
C SER A 357 0.01 -19.74 -26.96
N VAL A 358 -0.73 -20.62 -27.63
CA VAL A 358 -1.50 -21.71 -27.01
C VAL A 358 -1.26 -22.97 -27.84
N HIS A 359 -0.72 -24.03 -27.23
CA HIS A 359 -0.26 -25.23 -27.96
C HIS A 359 0.67 -24.90 -29.15
N GLY A 360 1.57 -23.93 -28.98
CA GLY A 360 2.50 -23.47 -30.02
C GLY A 360 1.88 -22.62 -31.14
N VAL A 361 0.56 -22.46 -31.18
CA VAL A 361 -0.12 -21.55 -32.13
C VAL A 361 -0.01 -20.12 -31.64
N SER A 362 0.46 -19.21 -32.50
CA SER A 362 0.59 -17.80 -32.16
C SER A 362 -0.78 -17.12 -32.12
N VAL A 363 -1.03 -16.37 -31.05
CA VAL A 363 -2.25 -15.60 -30.84
C VAL A 363 -1.90 -14.14 -30.60
N THR A 364 -2.63 -13.27 -31.29
CA THR A 364 -2.63 -11.82 -31.07
C THR A 364 -3.98 -11.40 -30.52
N ASP A 365 -3.97 -10.62 -29.45
CA ASP A 365 -5.18 -10.18 -28.77
C ASP A 365 -5.18 -8.67 -28.58
N ARG A 366 -6.14 -8.02 -29.23
CA ARG A 366 -6.30 -6.57 -29.22
C ARG A 366 -7.63 -6.23 -28.60
N THR A 367 -7.60 -5.52 -27.47
CA THR A 367 -8.78 -4.94 -26.82
C THR A 367 -8.72 -3.42 -26.89
N GLU A 368 -9.82 -2.79 -27.31
CA GLU A 368 -9.92 -1.33 -27.43
C GLU A 368 -11.37 -0.86 -27.19
N PRO A 369 -11.61 0.44 -26.92
CA PRO A 369 -12.96 0.96 -26.69
C PRO A 369 -13.90 0.74 -27.88
N ASP A 370 -15.13 0.35 -27.55
CA ASP A 370 -16.27 0.38 -28.46
C ASP A 370 -17.18 1.56 -28.09
N GLY A 371 -16.88 2.71 -28.69
CA GLY A 371 -17.47 3.99 -28.30
C GLY A 371 -17.16 4.35 -26.84
N LYS A 372 -18.19 4.77 -26.09
CA LYS A 372 -18.10 5.14 -24.66
C LYS A 372 -18.71 4.12 -23.71
N ARG A 373 -19.25 3.02 -24.24
CA ARG A 373 -20.10 2.09 -23.46
C ARG A 373 -19.48 0.70 -23.29
N GLY A 374 -18.40 0.38 -24.00
CA GLY A 374 -17.88 -0.97 -23.97
C GLY A 374 -16.48 -1.10 -24.50
N LEU A 375 -16.05 -2.35 -24.62
CA LEU A 375 -14.81 -2.74 -25.25
C LEU A 375 -15.14 -3.64 -26.44
N LYS A 376 -14.31 -3.59 -27.48
CA LYS A 376 -14.26 -4.61 -28.53
C LYS A 376 -12.91 -5.29 -28.47
N ARG A 377 -12.93 -6.61 -28.62
CA ARG A 377 -11.74 -7.49 -28.58
C ARG A 377 -11.65 -8.28 -29.86
N THR A 378 -10.45 -8.30 -30.45
CA THR A 378 -10.11 -9.07 -31.64
C THR A 378 -9.00 -10.03 -31.28
N ILE A 379 -9.29 -11.32 -31.30
CA ILE A 379 -8.34 -12.41 -31.07
C ILE A 379 -8.03 -13.02 -32.44
N ARG A 380 -6.77 -13.15 -32.79
CA ARG A 380 -6.33 -13.66 -34.09
C ARG A 380 -5.28 -14.72 -33.92
N PHE A 381 -5.55 -15.87 -34.52
CA PHE A 381 -4.70 -17.06 -34.52
C PHE A 381 -3.89 -17.09 -35.81
N ARG A 382 -2.61 -17.44 -35.70
CA ARG A 382 -1.73 -17.68 -36.83
C ARG A 382 -1.03 -19.02 -36.64
N VAL A 383 -1.32 -19.93 -37.57
CA VAL A 383 -0.65 -21.22 -37.69
C VAL A 383 0.57 -21.05 -38.56
N ALA A 384 1.75 -21.46 -38.07
CA ALA A 384 2.94 -21.52 -38.91
C ALA A 384 2.83 -22.70 -39.89
N ALA A 385 3.50 -22.62 -41.03
CA ALA A 385 3.61 -23.78 -41.91
C ALA A 385 4.34 -24.93 -41.17
N ASP A 386 3.88 -26.17 -41.36
CA ASP A 386 4.48 -27.40 -40.82
C ASP A 386 4.46 -27.59 -39.29
N THR A 387 3.42 -27.12 -38.60
CA THR A 387 3.20 -27.41 -37.17
C THR A 387 2.18 -28.53 -36.95
N ASP A 388 2.44 -29.45 -36.01
CA ASP A 388 1.46 -30.42 -35.44
C ASP A 388 0.42 -29.71 -34.53
N ALA A 389 -0.08 -28.55 -34.97
CA ALA A 389 -1.01 -27.75 -34.21
C ALA A 389 -2.39 -28.43 -34.14
N PRO A 390 -3.10 -28.35 -33.01
CA PRO A 390 -4.50 -28.78 -32.94
C PRO A 390 -5.35 -28.09 -34.01
N GLU A 391 -6.21 -28.85 -34.70
CA GLU A 391 -7.08 -28.31 -35.75
C GLU A 391 -8.19 -27.38 -35.18
N MET A 392 -8.53 -27.59 -33.90
CA MET A 392 -9.66 -26.95 -33.23
C MET A 392 -9.29 -26.47 -31.84
N PHE A 393 -9.64 -25.21 -31.57
CA PHE A 393 -9.57 -24.58 -30.26
C PHE A 393 -10.98 -24.22 -29.80
N TRP A 394 -11.12 -23.98 -28.50
CA TRP A 394 -12.34 -23.48 -27.88
C TRP A 394 -12.08 -22.13 -27.25
N PHE A 395 -12.97 -21.19 -27.49
CA PHE A 395 -13.01 -19.91 -26.79
C PHE A 395 -14.17 -19.88 -25.81
N ARG A 396 -13.85 -19.75 -24.51
CA ARG A 396 -14.85 -19.51 -23.47
C ARG A 396 -15.24 -18.05 -23.53
N ALA A 397 -16.30 -17.76 -24.28
CA ALA A 397 -16.74 -16.41 -24.58
C ALA A 397 -17.34 -15.72 -23.35
N HIS A 398 -18.10 -16.46 -22.54
CA HIS A 398 -18.68 -15.96 -21.30
C HIS A 398 -18.93 -17.08 -20.30
N MET A 399 -19.09 -16.72 -19.03
CA MET A 399 -19.50 -17.65 -17.97
C MET A 399 -20.12 -16.92 -16.79
N GLY A 400 -20.86 -17.66 -15.97
CA GLY A 400 -21.47 -17.15 -14.75
C GLY A 400 -22.29 -18.22 -14.02
N THR A 401 -22.64 -17.94 -12.77
CA THR A 401 -23.65 -18.75 -12.06
C THR A 401 -25.01 -18.62 -12.74
N GLU A 402 -25.28 -17.47 -13.34
CA GLU A 402 -26.46 -17.23 -14.16
C GLU A 402 -26.02 -16.65 -15.50
N LEU A 403 -26.39 -17.30 -16.60
CA LEU A 403 -26.02 -16.86 -17.94
C LEU A 403 -27.26 -16.76 -18.83
N ILE A 404 -27.78 -15.54 -19.00
CA ILE A 404 -29.04 -15.28 -19.69
C ILE A 404 -28.75 -14.92 -21.15
N ARG A 405 -29.31 -15.70 -22.08
CA ARG A 405 -29.23 -15.41 -23.51
C ARG A 405 -30.11 -14.21 -23.86
N THR A 406 -29.52 -13.12 -24.34
CA THR A 406 -30.25 -11.90 -24.75
C THR A 406 -30.43 -11.82 -26.27
N SER A 407 -29.60 -12.54 -27.04
CA SER A 407 -29.74 -12.71 -28.48
C SER A 407 -29.11 -14.05 -28.92
N PRO A 408 -29.26 -14.48 -30.19
CA PRO A 408 -28.55 -15.66 -30.70
C PRO A 408 -27.02 -15.61 -30.53
N ARG A 409 -26.43 -14.42 -30.37
CA ARG A 409 -24.99 -14.20 -30.22
C ARG A 409 -24.63 -13.43 -28.95
N SER A 410 -25.51 -13.38 -27.94
CA SER A 410 -25.28 -12.55 -26.77
C SER A 410 -25.79 -13.17 -25.49
N PHE A 411 -24.97 -13.07 -24.46
CA PHE A 411 -25.29 -13.49 -23.10
C PHE A 411 -24.92 -12.40 -22.12
N VAL A 412 -25.71 -12.28 -21.05
CA VAL A 412 -25.41 -11.46 -19.87
C VAL A 412 -25.28 -12.37 -18.66
N ASN A 413 -24.29 -12.09 -17.79
CA ASN A 413 -24.12 -12.81 -16.54
C ASN A 413 -24.69 -12.06 -15.33
N GLU A 414 -24.62 -12.67 -14.15
CA GLU A 414 -25.08 -12.09 -12.89
C GLU A 414 -24.40 -10.75 -12.53
N ALA A 415 -23.17 -10.53 -12.98
CA ALA A 415 -22.44 -9.28 -12.78
C ALA A 415 -22.90 -8.14 -13.72
N GLY A 416 -23.80 -8.42 -14.67
CA GLY A 416 -24.26 -7.46 -15.67
C GLY A 416 -23.31 -7.27 -16.84
N LEU A 417 -22.28 -8.11 -16.98
CA LEU A 417 -21.41 -8.14 -18.16
C LEU A 417 -22.15 -8.83 -19.30
N THR A 418 -22.39 -8.09 -20.38
CA THR A 418 -22.93 -8.61 -21.64
C THR A 418 -21.80 -8.85 -22.62
N VAL A 419 -21.71 -10.07 -23.13
CA VAL A 419 -20.77 -10.48 -24.17
C VAL A 419 -21.53 -10.75 -25.45
N THR A 420 -21.07 -10.17 -26.56
CA THR A 420 -21.65 -10.35 -27.90
C THR A 420 -20.60 -10.80 -28.90
N LEU A 421 -20.82 -11.90 -29.61
CA LEU A 421 -19.96 -12.32 -30.73
C LEU A 421 -20.24 -11.45 -31.95
N ASP A 422 -19.24 -10.73 -32.43
CA ASP A 422 -19.34 -9.82 -33.58
C ASP A 422 -18.99 -10.52 -34.92
N GLN A 423 -19.53 -11.74 -35.08
CA GLN A 423 -19.38 -12.56 -36.29
C GLN A 423 -20.66 -13.36 -36.54
N PRO A 424 -21.35 -13.20 -37.68
CA PRO A 424 -22.63 -13.85 -37.95
C PRO A 424 -22.54 -15.38 -38.05
N GLU A 425 -21.42 -15.91 -38.54
CA GLU A 425 -21.21 -17.36 -38.76
C GLU A 425 -20.85 -18.11 -37.48
N THR A 426 -20.25 -17.41 -36.51
CA THR A 426 -19.71 -18.01 -35.29
C THR A 426 -20.83 -18.26 -34.27
N ARG A 427 -21.02 -19.51 -33.86
CA ARG A 427 -21.97 -19.93 -32.81
C ARG A 427 -21.22 -20.68 -31.72
N GLY A 428 -21.82 -20.78 -30.54
CA GLY A 428 -21.25 -21.51 -29.43
C GLY A 428 -22.35 -22.14 -28.59
N ASP A 429 -21.98 -23.24 -27.94
CA ASP A 429 -22.85 -24.04 -27.10
C ASP A 429 -22.58 -23.74 -25.63
N THR A 430 -23.61 -23.92 -24.81
CA THR A 430 -23.49 -23.76 -23.36
C THR A 430 -23.33 -25.11 -22.70
N ARG A 431 -22.46 -25.20 -21.70
CA ARG A 431 -22.38 -26.34 -20.78
C ARG A 431 -22.44 -25.87 -19.34
N SER A 432 -22.84 -26.75 -18.44
CA SER A 432 -22.84 -26.48 -16.99
C SER A 432 -21.84 -27.41 -16.30
N VAL A 433 -20.90 -26.83 -15.57
CA VAL A 433 -19.86 -27.54 -14.83
C VAL A 433 -19.81 -26.94 -13.42
N ALA A 434 -19.95 -27.77 -12.38
CA ALA A 434 -19.88 -27.34 -10.98
C ALA A 434 -20.76 -26.13 -10.62
N GLY A 435 -21.95 -26.01 -11.21
CA GLY A 435 -22.89 -24.90 -10.94
C GLY A 435 -22.59 -23.61 -11.71
N ILE A 436 -21.60 -23.61 -12.60
CA ILE A 436 -21.26 -22.50 -13.50
C ILE A 436 -21.67 -22.88 -14.92
N THR A 437 -22.34 -21.95 -15.61
CA THR A 437 -22.64 -22.11 -17.04
C THR A 437 -21.54 -21.42 -17.85
N GLU A 438 -20.92 -22.15 -18.77
CA GLU A 438 -19.90 -21.67 -19.68
C GLU A 438 -20.45 -21.62 -21.11
N TRP A 439 -20.19 -20.53 -21.83
CA TRP A 439 -20.49 -20.41 -23.25
C TRP A 439 -19.22 -20.62 -24.08
N LEU A 440 -19.16 -21.75 -24.77
CA LEU A 440 -17.99 -22.20 -25.49
C LEU A 440 -18.19 -22.06 -27.00
N VAL A 441 -17.21 -21.44 -27.65
CA VAL A 441 -17.23 -21.14 -29.08
C VAL A 441 -16.13 -21.94 -29.75
N PRO A 442 -16.46 -22.88 -30.66
CA PRO A 442 -15.47 -23.59 -31.45
C PRO A 442 -14.73 -22.66 -32.41
N ILE A 443 -13.42 -22.84 -32.51
CA ILE A 443 -12.51 -22.11 -33.39
C ILE A 443 -11.76 -23.15 -34.23
N VAL A 444 -12.18 -23.30 -35.48
CA VAL A 444 -11.46 -24.13 -36.45
C VAL A 444 -10.40 -23.29 -37.12
N LEU A 445 -9.15 -23.75 -37.10
CA LEU A 445 -8.02 -23.00 -37.66
C LEU A 445 -7.96 -23.20 -39.19
N SER A 446 -7.90 -22.09 -39.93
CA SER A 446 -7.70 -22.12 -41.40
C SER A 446 -6.87 -20.90 -41.83
N GLY A 447 -5.55 -21.06 -41.89
CA GLY A 447 -4.63 -19.94 -42.15
C GLY A 447 -4.68 -18.89 -41.03
N GLU A 448 -5.33 -17.74 -41.30
CA GLU A 448 -5.55 -16.68 -40.31
C GLU A 448 -7.01 -16.70 -39.84
N THR A 449 -7.25 -17.25 -38.64
CA THR A 449 -8.58 -17.28 -38.01
C THR A 449 -8.72 -16.11 -37.03
N VAL A 450 -9.86 -15.41 -37.06
CA VAL A 450 -10.13 -14.24 -36.21
C VAL A 450 -11.44 -14.45 -35.45
N VAL A 451 -11.45 -14.10 -34.16
CA VAL A 451 -12.65 -14.01 -33.31
C VAL A 451 -12.84 -12.57 -32.86
N ARG A 452 -14.06 -12.05 -33.03
CA ARG A 452 -14.42 -10.68 -32.61
C ARG A 452 -15.53 -10.72 -31.56
N VAL A 453 -15.32 -9.96 -30.50
CA VAL A 453 -16.21 -9.93 -29.34
C VAL A 453 -16.43 -8.49 -28.89
N GLN A 454 -17.65 -8.16 -28.51
CA GLN A 454 -18.01 -6.91 -27.86
C GLN A 454 -18.40 -7.18 -26.41
N TYR A 455 -17.96 -6.29 -25.53
CA TYR A 455 -18.23 -6.29 -24.10
C TYR A 455 -18.95 -5.02 -23.71
N THR A 456 -20.13 -5.16 -23.08
CA THR A 456 -20.88 -4.02 -22.54
C THR A 456 -21.32 -4.33 -21.11
N TRP A 457 -21.42 -3.31 -20.28
CA TRP A 457 -21.89 -3.42 -18.90
C TRP A 457 -22.67 -2.17 -18.53
N LYS A 458 -23.41 -2.19 -17.43
CA LYS A 458 -24.16 -1.00 -16.98
C LYS A 458 -23.23 0.00 -16.30
#